data_AF-A0A2S2PFS1-F1
#
_entry.id   AF-A0A2S2PFS1-F1
#
_cell.length_a   1.000
_cell.length_b   1.000
_cell.length_c   1.000
_cell.angle_alpha   90.00
_cell.angle_beta   90.00
_cell.angle_gamma   90.00
#
_symmetry.space_group_name_H-M   'P 1'
#
loop_
_entity.id
_entity.type
_entity.pdbx_description
1 polymer ?
#
loop_
_entity_poly.entity_id
_entity_poly.type
_entity_poly.pdbx_seq_one_letter_code
_entity_poly.pdbx_strand_id
1 'polypeptide(L)'
;MYEKKFIFQYGLYSSFVGTFIYLLFGTSKVVPMGPTAIVALLINNTIGTRGPAYATLLCFLTGIIQILMSFAGLGIIINFISVPVCSGFTSASAILIITSQVKDLIGVKGGGGNLLKMCRIVLEHIGSISIGDTIMGFACIGTVMLLKAFSTTRIGPKEEELQNVWQKNVNKLIWAIGAFR
;
A
#
# COMPACT_ATOMS: atom_id res chain seq x y z
N MET A 1 0.88 -12.17 20.18
CA MET A 1 1.64 -12.86 19.12
C MET A 1 0.71 -13.61 18.15
N TYR A 2 -0.30 -14.34 18.63
CA TYR A 2 -1.29 -15.02 17.80
C TYR A 2 -2.10 -14.07 16.89
N GLU A 3 -2.53 -12.91 17.39
CA GLU A 3 -3.33 -11.94 16.62
C GLU A 3 -2.62 -11.39 15.37
N LYS A 4 -1.31 -11.09 15.46
CA LYS A 4 -0.51 -10.64 14.30
C LYS A 4 -0.36 -11.72 13.22
N LYS A 5 -0.31 -13.00 13.63
CA LYS A 5 -0.20 -14.13 12.70
C LYS A 5 -1.46 -14.27 11.83
N PHE A 6 -2.64 -14.06 12.42
CA PHE A 6 -3.91 -14.06 11.69
C PHE A 6 -3.98 -12.93 10.66
N ILE A 7 -3.59 -11.70 11.03
CA ILE A 7 -3.66 -10.53 10.13
C ILE A 7 -2.81 -10.73 8.87
N PHE A 8 -1.61 -11.30 9.01
CA PHE A 8 -0.73 -11.58 7.87
C PHE A 8 -1.32 -12.63 6.91
N GLN A 9 -1.93 -13.68 7.47
CA GLN A 9 -2.59 -14.72 6.66
C GLN A 9 -3.75 -14.13 5.84
N TYR A 10 -4.63 -13.32 6.44
CA TYR A 10 -5.74 -12.68 5.72
C TYR A 10 -5.26 -11.71 4.63
N GLY A 11 -4.15 -11.00 4.86
CA GLY A 11 -3.53 -10.15 3.85
C GLY A 11 -3.06 -10.94 2.62
N LEU A 12 -2.34 -12.05 2.84
CA LEU A 12 -1.90 -12.93 1.75
C LEU A 12 -3.06 -13.58 1.01
N TYR A 13 -4.05 -14.10 1.74
CA TYR A 13 -5.24 -14.71 1.14
C TYR A 13 -6.02 -13.69 0.29
N SER A 14 -6.21 -12.47 0.78
CA SER A 14 -6.94 -11.43 0.04
C SER A 14 -6.21 -10.98 -1.22
N SER A 15 -4.88 -10.84 -1.19
CA SER A 15 -4.07 -10.55 -2.39
C SER A 15 -4.24 -11.62 -3.46
N PHE A 16 -4.06 -12.90 -3.10
CA PHE A 16 -4.08 -13.99 -4.06
C PHE A 16 -5.48 -14.22 -4.64
N VAL A 17 -6.49 -14.34 -3.77
CA VAL A 17 -7.87 -14.64 -4.19
C VAL A 17 -8.46 -13.47 -4.98
N GLY A 18 -8.23 -12.23 -4.56
CA GLY A 18 -8.73 -11.05 -5.27
C GLY A 18 -8.17 -10.93 -6.69
N THR A 19 -6.87 -11.15 -6.88
CA THR A 19 -6.25 -11.14 -8.20
C THR A 19 -6.75 -12.30 -9.08
N PHE A 20 -6.95 -13.49 -8.51
CA PHE A 20 -7.49 -14.63 -9.27
C PHE A 20 -8.91 -14.38 -9.76
N ILE A 21 -9.77 -13.80 -8.92
CA ILE A 21 -11.14 -13.42 -9.33
C ILE A 21 -11.10 -12.32 -10.40
N TYR A 22 -10.22 -11.31 -10.26
CA TYR A 22 -10.05 -10.28 -11.28
C TYR A 22 -9.54 -10.83 -12.60
N LEU A 23 -8.76 -11.91 -12.60
CA LEU A 23 -8.31 -12.56 -13.84
C LEU A 23 -9.49 -13.16 -14.64
N LEU A 24 -10.53 -13.65 -13.96
CA LEU A 24 -11.71 -14.23 -14.62
C LEU A 24 -12.75 -13.18 -15.06
N PHE A 25 -12.95 -12.13 -14.26
CA PHE A 25 -14.02 -11.15 -14.46
C PHE A 25 -13.55 -9.72 -14.80
N GLY A 26 -12.23 -9.50 -14.80
CA GLY A 26 -11.64 -8.18 -15.02
C GLY A 26 -11.74 -7.72 -16.47
N THR A 27 -12.08 -6.45 -16.64
CA THR A 27 -12.24 -5.81 -17.96
C THR A 27 -10.97 -5.11 -18.45
N SER A 28 -10.02 -4.81 -17.55
CA SER A 28 -8.81 -4.06 -17.86
C SER A 28 -7.54 -4.86 -17.55
N LYS A 29 -6.55 -4.76 -18.45
CA LYS A 29 -5.27 -5.47 -18.33
C LYS A 29 -4.26 -4.75 -17.42
N VAL A 30 -4.53 -3.51 -17.03
CA VAL A 30 -3.54 -2.62 -16.39
C VAL A 30 -3.91 -2.18 -14.98
N VAL A 31 -4.97 -2.74 -14.37
CA VAL A 31 -5.39 -2.37 -13.01
C VAL A 31 -4.72 -3.28 -11.99
N PRO A 32 -3.86 -2.74 -11.10
CA PRO A 32 -3.32 -3.53 -10.00
C PRO A 32 -4.43 -3.84 -9.00
N MET A 33 -4.71 -5.12 -8.78
CA MET A 33 -5.66 -5.59 -7.78
C MET A 33 -4.93 -6.23 -6.60
N GLY A 34 -5.28 -5.79 -5.39
CA GLY A 34 -4.73 -6.29 -4.13
C GLY A 34 -5.21 -5.47 -2.93
N PRO A 35 -4.93 -5.93 -1.70
CA PRO A 35 -5.25 -5.20 -0.49
C PRO A 35 -4.43 -3.91 -0.44
N THR A 36 -5.12 -2.78 -0.34
CA THR A 36 -4.48 -1.48 -0.21
C THR A 36 -4.30 -1.11 1.25
N ALA A 37 -3.21 -0.40 1.56
CA ALA A 37 -2.89 0.01 2.93
C ALA A 37 -4.02 0.81 3.59
N ILE A 38 -4.68 1.70 2.82
CA ILE A 38 -5.79 2.50 3.35
C ILE A 38 -7.00 1.66 3.75
N VAL A 39 -7.39 0.67 2.94
CA VAL A 39 -8.54 -0.20 3.27
C VAL A 39 -8.23 -1.02 4.52
N ALA A 40 -7.00 -1.50 4.68
CA ALA A 40 -6.57 -2.20 5.88
C ALA A 40 -6.65 -1.30 7.14
N LEU A 41 -6.25 -0.03 7.03
CA LEU A 41 -6.36 0.94 8.13
C LEU A 41 -7.82 1.26 8.49
N LEU A 42 -8.69 1.42 7.48
CA LEU A 42 -10.12 1.68 7.70
C LEU A 42 -10.81 0.50 8.38
N ILE A 43 -10.56 -0.73 7.90
CA ILE A 43 -11.09 -1.95 8.53
C ILE A 43 -10.61 -2.04 9.98
N ASN A 44 -9.31 -1.82 10.23
CA ASN A 44 -8.76 -1.84 11.60
C ASN A 44 -9.46 -0.83 12.51
N ASN A 45 -9.75 0.38 12.01
CA ASN A 45 -10.46 1.41 12.76
C ASN A 45 -11.92 1.03 13.03
N THR A 46 -12.63 0.46 12.05
CA THR A 46 -14.04 0.05 12.16
C THR A 46 -14.23 -1.13 13.11
N ILE A 47 -13.39 -2.17 13.00
CA ILE A 47 -13.51 -3.36 13.85
C ILE A 47 -13.02 -3.10 15.28
N GLY A 48 -12.00 -2.25 15.46
CA GLY A 48 -11.37 -2.01 16.75
C GLY A 48 -10.88 -3.31 17.38
N THR A 49 -11.41 -3.65 18.57
CA THR A 49 -11.04 -4.86 19.33
C THR A 49 -12.00 -6.04 19.10
N ARG A 50 -12.95 -5.94 18.15
CA ARG A 50 -14.01 -6.95 17.96
C ARG A 50 -13.51 -8.26 17.31
N GLY A 51 -12.23 -8.36 16.97
CA GLY A 51 -11.62 -9.58 16.43
C GLY A 51 -11.84 -9.78 14.92
N PRO A 52 -11.21 -10.81 14.32
CA PRO A 52 -11.13 -10.97 12.87
C PRO A 52 -12.46 -11.40 12.21
N ALA A 53 -13.36 -12.08 12.93
CA ALA A 53 -14.66 -12.49 12.40
C ALA A 53 -15.51 -11.29 11.92
N TYR A 54 -15.41 -10.16 12.61
CA TYR A 54 -16.10 -8.92 12.21
C TYR A 54 -15.52 -8.33 10.93
N ALA A 55 -14.22 -8.49 10.67
CA ALA A 55 -13.61 -8.07 9.42
C ALA A 55 -14.13 -8.91 8.24
N THR A 56 -14.30 -10.23 8.44
CA THR A 56 -14.91 -11.12 7.44
C THR A 56 -16.37 -10.75 7.18
N LEU A 57 -17.16 -10.49 8.22
CA LEU A 57 -18.55 -10.05 8.08
C LEU A 57 -18.65 -8.70 7.36
N LEU A 58 -17.78 -7.75 7.71
CA LEU A 58 -17.72 -6.44 7.06
C LEU A 58 -17.39 -6.61 5.58
N CYS A 59 -16.38 -7.43 5.25
CA CYS A 59 -16.01 -7.73 3.86
C CYS A 59 -17.19 -8.37 3.09
N PHE A 60 -17.86 -9.35 3.69
CA PHE A 60 -19.02 -9.99 3.08
C PHE A 60 -20.17 -9.01 2.80
N LEU A 61 -20.50 -8.16 3.79
CA LEU A 61 -21.54 -7.15 3.63
C LEU A 61 -21.17 -6.10 2.58
N THR A 62 -19.91 -5.64 2.56
CA THR A 62 -19.44 -4.72 1.51
C THR A 62 -19.53 -5.34 0.12
N GLY A 63 -19.29 -6.65 -0.03
CA GLY A 63 -19.46 -7.36 -1.29
C GLY A 63 -20.91 -7.41 -1.76
N ILE A 64 -21.86 -7.70 -0.86
CA ILE A 64 -23.30 -7.66 -1.18
C ILE A 64 -23.70 -6.25 -1.62
N ILE A 65 -23.29 -5.23 -0.88
CA ILE A 65 -23.60 -3.83 -1.23
C ILE A 65 -22.99 -3.48 -2.58
N GLN A 66 -21.75 -3.88 -2.87
CA GLN A 66 -21.10 -3.64 -4.17
C GLN A 66 -21.88 -4.28 -5.34
N ILE A 67 -22.36 -5.51 -5.16
CA ILE A 67 -23.18 -6.22 -6.16
C ILE A 67 -24.50 -5.48 -6.36
N LEU A 68 -25.19 -5.10 -5.28
CA LEU A 68 -26.45 -4.34 -5.36
C LEU A 68 -26.26 -2.99 -6.05
N MET A 69 -25.19 -2.26 -5.73
CA MET A 69 -24.86 -1.00 -6.40
C MET A 69 -24.57 -1.20 -7.89
N SER A 70 -23.94 -2.31 -8.26
CA SER A 70 -23.69 -2.67 -9.66
C SER A 70 -25.00 -2.95 -10.41
N PHE A 71 -25.92 -3.72 -9.83
CA PHE A 71 -27.24 -3.98 -10.43
C PHE A 71 -28.09 -2.71 -10.55
N ALA A 72 -27.98 -1.80 -9.58
CA ALA A 72 -28.65 -0.50 -9.62
C ALA A 72 -28.00 0.50 -10.60
N GLY A 73 -26.92 0.13 -11.30
CA GLY A 73 -26.24 1.00 -12.27
C GLY A 73 -25.51 2.19 -11.64
N LEU A 74 -25.25 2.17 -10.33
CA LEU A 74 -24.64 3.30 -9.60
C LEU A 74 -23.17 3.56 -9.96
N GLY A 75 -22.57 2.72 -10.81
CA GLY A 75 -21.24 2.97 -11.37
C GLY A 75 -21.13 4.30 -12.11
N ILE A 76 -22.25 4.82 -12.64
CA ILE A 76 -22.28 6.13 -13.32
C ILE A 76 -21.89 7.28 -12.36
N ILE A 77 -22.15 7.14 -11.06
CA ILE A 77 -21.81 8.15 -10.04
C ILE A 77 -20.30 8.42 -9.99
N ILE A 78 -19.48 7.41 -10.26
CA ILE A 78 -18.01 7.53 -10.24
C ILE A 78 -17.54 8.55 -11.29
N ASN A 79 -18.23 8.65 -12.42
CA ASN A 79 -17.91 9.62 -13.48
C ASN A 79 -18.18 11.07 -13.07
N PHE A 80 -18.97 11.30 -12.02
CA PHE A 80 -19.26 12.63 -11.47
C PHE A 80 -18.30 13.04 -10.34
N ILE A 81 -17.37 12.16 -9.93
CA ILE A 81 -16.35 12.52 -8.96
C ILE A 81 -15.31 13.40 -9.64
N SER A 82 -15.17 14.63 -9.15
CA SER A 82 -14.24 15.60 -9.73
C SER A 82 -12.79 15.23 -9.44
N VAL A 83 -11.89 15.55 -10.38
CA VAL A 83 -10.43 15.35 -10.23
C VAL A 83 -9.88 15.96 -8.92
N PRO A 84 -10.31 17.17 -8.48
CA PRO A 84 -9.88 17.72 -7.19
C PRO A 84 -10.26 16.86 -5.98
N VAL A 85 -11.43 16.22 -5.98
CA VAL A 85 -11.86 15.35 -4.87
C VAL A 85 -11.00 14.10 -4.81
N CYS A 86 -10.74 13.46 -5.96
CA CYS A 86 -9.83 12.31 -6.04
C CYS A 86 -8.40 12.67 -5.59
N SER A 87 -7.89 13.83 -5.99
CA SER A 87 -6.58 14.33 -5.59
C SER A 87 -6.50 14.61 -4.08
N GLY A 88 -7.53 15.27 -3.53
CA GLY A 88 -7.64 15.53 -2.09
C GLY A 88 -7.71 14.24 -1.27
N PHE A 89 -8.53 13.28 -1.70
CA PHE A 89 -8.62 11.96 -1.07
C PHE A 89 -7.26 11.23 -1.11
N THR A 90 -6.59 11.21 -2.26
CA THR A 90 -5.27 10.55 -2.42
C THR A 90 -4.21 11.19 -1.52
N SER A 91 -4.19 12.52 -1.43
CA SER A 91 -3.26 13.27 -0.57
C SER A 91 -3.51 12.98 0.92
N ALA A 92 -4.77 13.02 1.35
CA ALA A 92 -5.15 12.68 2.73
C ALA A 92 -4.81 11.22 3.06
N SER A 93 -5.05 10.30 2.12
CA SER A 93 -4.70 8.89 2.24
C SER A 93 -3.20 8.68 2.41
N ALA A 94 -2.37 9.40 1.64
CA ALA A 94 -0.92 9.34 1.76
C ALA A 94 -0.45 9.81 3.15
N ILE A 95 -0.98 10.93 3.66
CA ILE A 95 -0.67 11.44 5.00
C ILE A 95 -1.07 10.41 6.08
N LEU A 96 -2.25 9.80 5.95
CA LEU A 96 -2.72 8.78 6.88
C LEU A 96 -1.81 7.56 6.88
N ILE A 97 -1.42 7.06 5.70
CA ILE A 97 -0.52 5.92 5.57
C ILE A 97 0.84 6.24 6.19
N ILE A 98 1.46 7.38 5.84
CA ILE A 98 2.76 7.78 6.40
C ILE A 98 2.67 7.85 7.93
N THR A 99 1.68 8.56 8.46
CA THR A 99 1.46 8.67 9.92
C THR A 99 1.32 7.30 10.58
N SER A 100 0.62 6.36 9.93
CA SER A 100 0.43 5.01 10.46
C SER A 100 1.72 4.19 10.53
N GLN A 101 2.70 4.47 9.65
CA GLN A 101 3.97 3.75 9.59
C GLN A 101 5.05 4.39 10.46
N VAL A 102 4.92 5.67 10.85
CA VAL A 102 5.91 6.38 11.69
C VAL A 102 6.14 5.67 13.03
N LYS A 103 5.09 5.13 13.66
CA LYS A 103 5.21 4.38 14.93
C LYS A 103 6.11 3.14 14.77
N ASP A 104 5.98 2.44 13.64
CA ASP A 104 6.68 1.18 13.38
C ASP A 104 8.13 1.49 12.98
N LEU A 105 8.36 2.64 12.34
CA LEU A 105 9.69 3.14 12.02
C LEU A 105 10.50 3.47 13.28
N ILE A 106 9.88 4.06 14.30
CA ILE A 106 10.54 4.53 15.53
C ILE A 106 10.55 3.43 16.62
N GLY A 107 9.90 2.30 16.38
CA GLY A 107 9.80 1.18 17.31
C GLY A 107 8.90 1.44 18.52
N VAL A 108 7.98 2.40 18.42
CA VAL A 108 7.04 2.73 19.50
C VAL A 108 5.91 1.69 19.53
N LYS A 109 5.75 1.03 20.68
CA LYS A 109 4.67 0.06 20.88
C LYS A 109 3.35 0.76 21.19
N GLY A 110 2.42 0.67 20.25
CA GLY A 110 1.08 1.22 20.38
C GLY A 110 0.60 1.65 19.01
N GLY A 111 -0.64 1.33 18.64
CA GLY A 111 -1.13 1.72 17.34
C GLY A 111 -2.46 1.08 16.97
N GLY A 112 -3.42 1.96 16.69
CA GLY A 112 -4.79 1.67 16.32
C GLY A 112 -5.64 2.91 16.58
N GLY A 113 -6.63 3.16 15.73
CA GLY A 113 -7.53 4.31 15.86
C GLY A 113 -7.25 5.45 14.87
N ASN A 114 -7.79 6.64 15.16
CA ASN A 114 -7.74 7.78 14.24
C ASN A 114 -6.35 8.40 14.13
N LEU A 115 -6.10 9.12 13.02
CA LEU A 115 -4.86 9.87 12.76
C LEU A 115 -4.42 10.71 13.96
N LEU A 116 -5.37 11.42 14.61
CA LEU A 116 -5.08 12.23 15.80
C LEU A 116 -4.56 11.41 16.99
N LYS A 117 -5.09 10.20 17.20
CA LYS A 117 -4.60 9.30 18.25
C LYS A 117 -3.20 8.80 17.93
N MET A 118 -2.92 8.49 16.66
CA MET A 118 -1.58 8.09 16.23
C MET A 118 -0.56 9.22 16.46
N CYS A 119 -0.87 10.46 16.07
CA CYS A 119 0.00 11.61 16.32
C CYS A 119 0.25 11.81 17.82
N ARG A 120 -0.80 11.72 18.65
CA ARG A 120 -0.66 11.86 20.11
C ARG A 120 0.24 10.77 20.70
N ILE A 121 0.05 9.51 20.31
CA ILE A 121 0.87 8.39 20.79
C ILE A 121 2.34 8.59 20.43
N VAL A 122 2.63 9.01 19.20
CA VAL A 122 4.01 9.27 18.74
C VAL A 122 4.65 10.40 19.56
N LEU A 123 3.91 11.48 19.86
CA LEU A 123 4.41 12.59 20.66
C LEU A 123 4.64 12.22 22.13
N GLU A 124 3.70 11.48 22.74
CA GLU A 124 3.80 11.05 24.14
C GLU A 124 4.93 10.02 24.37
N HIS A 125 5.16 9.14 23.39
CA HIS A 125 6.11 8.03 23.52
C HIS A 125 7.44 8.28 22.81
N ILE A 126 7.73 9.52 22.42
CA ILE A 126 9.00 9.92 21.76
C ILE A 126 10.24 9.69 22.64
N GLY A 127 10.07 9.47 23.95
CA GLY A 127 11.16 9.08 24.86
C GLY A 127 11.46 7.58 24.87
N SER A 128 10.57 6.74 24.34
CA SER A 128 10.67 5.27 24.37
C SER A 128 11.18 4.65 23.05
N ILE A 129 11.93 5.44 22.29
CA ILE A 129 12.39 5.07 20.94
C ILE A 129 13.36 3.89 21.02
N SER A 130 13.08 2.87 20.21
CA SER A 130 14.02 1.78 19.97
C SER A 130 15.00 2.21 18.89
N ILE A 131 16.24 2.47 19.29
CA ILE A 131 17.32 2.90 18.39
C ILE A 131 17.56 1.85 17.30
N GLY A 132 17.46 0.56 17.66
CA GLY A 132 17.64 -0.55 16.72
C GLY A 132 16.59 -0.55 15.60
N ASP A 133 15.31 -0.44 15.95
CA ASP A 133 14.21 -0.43 14.97
C ASP A 133 14.29 0.81 14.08
N THR A 134 14.67 1.95 14.67
CA THR A 134 14.85 3.23 13.95
C THR A 134 15.95 3.14 12.90
N ILE A 135 17.14 2.65 13.27
CA ILE A 135 18.25 2.50 12.32
C ILE A 135 17.88 1.52 11.21
N MET A 136 17.26 0.38 11.56
CA MET A 136 16.84 -0.62 10.57
C MET A 136 15.80 -0.06 9.59
N GLY A 137 14.82 0.69 10.11
CA GLY A 137 13.79 1.34 9.31
C GLY A 137 14.35 2.36 8.32
N PHE A 138 15.20 3.27 8.79
CA PHE A 138 15.84 4.27 7.92
C PHE A 138 16.82 3.64 6.93
N ALA A 139 17.57 2.62 7.33
CA ALA A 139 18.44 1.87 6.42
C ALA A 139 17.63 1.21 5.29
N CYS A 140 16.50 0.57 5.62
CA CYS A 140 15.60 -0.02 4.63
C CYS A 140 15.06 1.02 3.64
N ILE A 141 14.59 2.17 4.13
CA ILE A 141 14.15 3.28 3.28
C ILE A 141 15.30 3.74 2.37
N GLY A 142 16.50 3.92 2.92
CA GLY A 142 17.69 4.30 2.17
C GLY A 142 18.03 3.30 1.07
N THR A 143 18.00 2.00 1.37
CA THR A 143 18.23 0.94 0.37
C THR A 143 17.19 0.97 -0.74
N VAL A 144 15.90 1.11 -0.42
CA VAL A 144 14.84 1.20 -1.43
C VAL A 144 14.99 2.45 -2.29
N MET A 145 15.34 3.59 -1.70
CA MET A 145 15.58 4.83 -2.44
C MET A 145 16.82 4.74 -3.33
N LEU A 146 17.90 4.10 -2.86
CA LEU A 146 19.10 3.84 -3.66
C LEU A 146 18.78 2.93 -4.86
N LEU A 147 18.08 1.81 -4.64
CA LEU A 147 17.65 0.91 -5.71
C LEU A 147 16.77 1.64 -6.74
N LYS A 148 15.87 2.51 -6.28
CA LYS A 148 15.06 3.35 -7.17
C LYS A 148 15.93 4.33 -7.97
N ALA A 149 16.90 4.99 -7.33
CA ALA A 149 17.83 5.91 -7.99
C ALA A 149 18.67 5.20 -9.07
N PHE A 150 19.20 4.01 -8.76
CA PHE A 150 19.91 3.17 -9.73
C PHE A 150 19.01 2.76 -10.90
N SER A 151 17.78 2.32 -10.64
CA SER A 151 16.83 1.95 -11.70
C SER A 151 16.43 3.12 -12.61
N THR A 152 16.39 4.35 -12.09
CA THR A 152 16.07 5.54 -12.90
C THR A 152 17.27 6.08 -13.69
N THR A 153 18.49 5.65 -13.35
CA THR A 153 19.70 6.10 -14.03
C THR A 153 19.94 5.25 -15.27
N ARG A 154 19.54 5.75 -16.44
CA ARG A 154 19.91 5.18 -17.75
C ARG A 154 21.26 5.74 -18.17
N ILE A 155 22.20 4.88 -18.54
CA ILE A 155 23.52 5.28 -19.04
C ILE A 155 23.46 5.35 -20.57
N GLY A 156 23.63 6.54 -21.15
CA GLY A 156 23.69 6.76 -22.61
C GLY A 156 22.54 7.60 -23.20
N PRO A 157 22.59 7.94 -24.50
CA PRO A 157 21.54 8.70 -25.21
C PRO A 157 20.21 7.93 -25.26
N LYS A 158 19.08 8.65 -25.30
CA LYS A 158 17.72 8.06 -25.30
C LYS A 158 17.41 7.18 -26.52
N GLU A 159 18.11 7.37 -27.63
CA GLU A 159 17.94 6.61 -28.87
C GLU A 159 18.74 5.29 -28.80
N GLU A 160 18.05 4.16 -28.93
CA GLU A 160 18.66 2.82 -28.91
C GLU A 160 19.68 2.60 -30.04
N GLU A 161 19.56 3.35 -31.15
CA GLU A 161 20.46 3.24 -32.30
C GLU A 161 21.84 3.87 -32.06
N LEU A 162 21.95 4.82 -31.11
CA LEU A 162 23.21 5.47 -30.75
C LEU A 162 23.93 4.80 -29.56
N GLN A 163 23.39 3.70 -29.04
CA GLN A 163 23.96 2.99 -27.90
C GLN A 163 24.90 1.87 -28.35
N ASN A 164 26.10 1.85 -27.77
CA ASN A 164 27.03 0.73 -27.95
C ASN A 164 26.44 -0.56 -27.33
N VAL A 165 26.82 -1.74 -27.86
CA VAL A 165 26.39 -3.06 -27.35
C VAL A 165 26.62 -3.21 -25.84
N TRP A 166 27.70 -2.62 -25.32
CA TRP A 166 27.99 -2.58 -23.89
C TRP A 166 26.98 -1.73 -23.10
N GLN A 167 26.64 -0.54 -23.59
CA GLN A 167 25.62 0.32 -22.97
C GLN A 167 24.24 -0.33 -23.01
N LYS A 168 23.91 -1.06 -24.08
CA LYS A 168 22.66 -1.81 -24.19
C LYS A 168 22.58 -2.93 -23.14
N ASN A 169 23.65 -3.71 -22.96
CA ASN A 169 23.70 -4.78 -21.95
C ASN A 169 23.67 -4.24 -20.52
N VAL A 170 24.38 -3.14 -20.24
CA VAL A 170 24.35 -2.47 -18.92
C VAL A 170 22.97 -1.88 -18.64
N ASN A 171 22.34 -1.19 -19.59
CA ASN A 171 20.97 -0.69 -19.42
C ASN A 171 19.94 -1.82 -19.27
N LYS A 172 20.16 -2.98 -19.90
CA LYS A 172 19.30 -4.16 -19.73
C LYS A 172 19.43 -4.77 -18.34
N LEU A 173 20.65 -4.80 -17.78
CA LEU A 173 20.91 -5.20 -16.40
C LEU A 173 20.30 -4.21 -15.40
N ILE A 174 20.49 -2.91 -15.60
CA ILE A 174 19.87 -1.85 -14.77
C ILE A 174 18.34 -1.95 -14.83
N TRP A 175 17.78 -2.19 -16.02
CA TRP A 175 16.35 -2.41 -16.19
C TRP A 175 15.87 -3.70 -15.52
N ALA A 176 16.61 -4.80 -15.60
CA ALA A 176 16.25 -6.05 -14.92
C ALA A 176 16.27 -5.89 -13.39
N ILE A 177 17.25 -5.18 -12.85
CA ILE A 177 17.32 -4.83 -11.42
C ILE A 177 16.14 -3.93 -11.03
N GLY A 178 15.77 -2.98 -11.89
CA GLY A 178 14.60 -2.11 -11.70
C GLY A 178 13.25 -2.79 -11.86
N ALA A 179 13.16 -3.84 -12.69
CA ALA A 179 11.94 -4.62 -12.93
C ALA A 179 11.62 -5.58 -11.79
N PHE A 180 12.61 -5.93 -10.96
CA PHE A 180 12.43 -6.67 -9.71
C PHE A 180 11.85 -5.82 -8.55
N ARG A 181 11.54 -4.53 -8.80
CA ARG A 181 10.98 -3.57 -7.84
C ARG A 181 9.51 -3.83 -7.51
#